data_AF-A0A4Q5RM11-F1
#
_entry.id   AF-A0A4Q5RM11-F1
#
_cell.length_a   1.000
_cell.length_b   1.000
_cell.length_c   1.000
_cell.angle_alpha   90.00
_cell.angle_beta   90.00
_cell.angle_gamma   90.00
#
_symmetry.space_group_name_H-M   'P 1'
#
loop_
_entity.id
_entity.type
_entity.pdbx_description
1 polymer ?
#
loop_
_entity_poly.entity_id
_entity_poly.type
_entity_poly.pdbx_seq_one_letter_code
_entity_poly.pdbx_strand_id
1 'polypeptide(L)'
;MKRDMQLVRAMLLEVESWPPGARVPSSRLVIEPYTEEQVRYHAELLHDAGFIGGVLAVHRASGERPAIIGRLTWRGHEFVDATRSDAVWAAVKQRAESVGGSVSMEILLELVAAVARSMMWLPQCHHPPHPASEGER
;
A
#
# COMPACT_ATOMS: atom_id res chain seq x y z
N MET A 1 8.69 15.44 6.90
CA MET A 1 8.11 15.33 5.54
C MET A 1 6.66 14.86 5.67
N LYS A 2 5.81 15.01 4.64
CA LYS A 2 4.45 14.45 4.67
C LYS A 2 4.49 12.97 4.29
N ARG A 3 3.69 12.14 4.96
CA ARG A 3 3.51 10.72 4.60
C ARG A 3 2.81 10.59 3.23
N ASP A 4 3.35 9.75 2.37
CA ASP A 4 2.83 9.38 1.06
C ASP A 4 2.49 7.88 1.02
N MET A 5 1.20 7.58 0.79
CA MET A 5 0.69 6.21 0.76
C MET A 5 1.08 5.44 -0.51
N GLN A 6 1.39 6.15 -1.59
CA GLN A 6 1.89 5.53 -2.82
C GLN A 6 3.30 4.99 -2.62
N LEU A 7 4.16 5.80 -2.00
CA LEU A 7 5.51 5.38 -1.61
C LEU A 7 5.45 4.24 -0.60
N VAL A 8 4.57 4.31 0.41
CA VAL A 8 4.37 3.21 1.37
C VAL A 8 4.05 1.90 0.66
N ARG A 9 3.08 1.90 -0.27
CA ARG A 9 2.71 0.70 -1.02
C ARG A 9 3.88 0.17 -1.84
N ALA A 10 4.55 1.04 -2.59
CA ALA A 10 5.68 0.65 -3.44
C ALA A 10 6.82 0.04 -2.61
N MET A 11 7.18 0.65 -1.48
CA MET A 11 8.20 0.12 -0.58
C MET A 11 7.83 -1.25 0.00
N LEU A 12 6.59 -1.43 0.44
CA LEU A 12 6.18 -2.71 1.05
C LEU A 12 6.13 -3.84 0.01
N LEU A 13 5.69 -3.56 -1.22
CA LEU A 13 5.77 -4.50 -2.35
C LEU A 13 7.22 -4.86 -2.69
N GLU A 14 8.11 -3.88 -2.72
CA GLU A 14 9.54 -4.10 -2.99
C GLU A 14 10.17 -4.98 -1.89
N VAL A 15 9.91 -4.67 -0.62
CA VAL A 15 10.42 -5.46 0.52
C VAL A 15 9.87 -6.89 0.51
N GLU A 16 8.63 -7.10 0.05
CA GLU A 16 8.04 -8.44 -0.10
C GLU A 16 8.80 -9.29 -1.13
N SER A 17 9.33 -8.67 -2.18
CA SER A 17 10.01 -9.36 -3.28
C SER A 17 11.37 -9.94 -2.90
N TRP A 18 11.92 -9.53 -1.75
CA TRP A 18 13.26 -9.91 -1.33
C TRP A 18 13.35 -11.37 -0.86
N PRO A 19 14.50 -12.02 -1.08
CA PRO A 19 14.71 -13.36 -0.56
C PRO A 19 14.71 -13.38 0.98
N PRO A 20 14.27 -14.48 1.61
CA PRO A 20 14.33 -14.63 3.06
C PRO A 20 15.74 -14.37 3.60
N GLY A 21 15.83 -13.55 4.65
CA GLY A 21 17.10 -13.19 5.28
C GLY A 21 17.84 -12.00 4.65
N ALA A 22 17.28 -11.38 3.61
CA ALA A 22 17.77 -10.10 3.09
C ALA A 22 17.92 -9.05 4.20
N ARG A 23 18.95 -8.19 4.08
CA ARG A 23 19.18 -7.04 4.95
C ARG A 23 19.66 -5.88 4.11
N VAL A 24 18.76 -4.94 3.83
CA VAL A 24 19.01 -3.83 2.92
C VAL A 24 18.93 -2.52 3.69
N PRO A 25 19.99 -1.70 3.68
CA PRO A 25 19.91 -0.34 4.19
C PRO A 25 18.90 0.47 3.39
N SER A 26 18.09 1.31 4.05
CA SER A 26 17.09 2.16 3.38
C SER A 26 17.69 3.09 2.32
N SER A 27 18.97 3.44 2.42
CA SER A 27 19.70 4.22 1.40
C SER A 27 19.98 3.47 0.10
N ARG A 28 19.86 2.13 0.11
CA ARG A 28 19.99 1.28 -1.08
C ARG A 28 18.64 0.86 -1.67
N LEU A 29 17.54 1.20 -1.00
CA LEU A 29 16.20 0.99 -1.52
C LEU A 29 15.87 2.15 -2.46
N VAL A 30 15.84 1.85 -3.76
CA VAL A 30 15.50 2.83 -4.80
C VAL A 30 14.05 2.58 -5.22
N ILE A 31 13.21 3.61 -5.11
CA ILE A 31 11.81 3.59 -5.53
C ILE A 31 11.55 4.86 -6.34
N GLU A 32 11.52 4.77 -7.66
CA GLU A 32 11.23 5.92 -8.51
C GLU A 32 9.73 6.32 -8.41
N PRO A 33 9.41 7.62 -8.49
CA PRO A 33 10.30 8.78 -8.70
C PRO A 33 10.79 9.44 -7.37
N TYR A 34 10.84 8.70 -6.28
CA TYR A 34 11.09 9.24 -4.94
C TYR A 34 12.57 9.41 -4.63
N THR A 35 12.89 10.43 -3.83
CA THR A 35 14.26 10.66 -3.36
C THR A 35 14.66 9.70 -2.26
N GLU A 36 15.96 9.48 -2.07
CA GLU A 36 16.49 8.69 -0.96
C GLU A 36 15.99 9.21 0.41
N GLU A 37 15.88 10.52 0.58
CA GLU A 37 15.36 11.13 1.81
C GLU A 37 13.90 10.76 2.06
N GLN A 38 13.07 10.76 1.01
CA GLN A 38 11.67 10.32 1.10
C GLN A 38 11.61 8.84 1.51
N VAL A 39 12.38 7.98 0.84
CA VAL A 39 12.42 6.54 1.14
C VAL A 39 12.86 6.29 2.58
N ARG A 40 13.94 6.93 3.03
CA ARG A 40 14.45 6.82 4.41
C ARG A 40 13.41 7.26 5.44
N TYR A 41 12.77 8.41 5.22
CA TYR A 41 11.73 8.92 6.11
C TYR A 41 10.55 7.94 6.22
N HIS A 42 10.11 7.35 5.10
CA HIS A 42 9.02 6.38 5.12
C HIS A 42 9.44 5.02 5.69
N ALA A 43 10.70 4.62 5.54
CA ALA A 43 11.22 3.43 6.19
C ALA A 43 11.19 3.56 7.72
N GLU A 44 11.56 4.73 8.27
CA GLU A 44 11.43 5.02 9.70
C GLU A 44 9.95 4.88 10.15
N LEU A 45 9.01 5.53 9.44
CA LEU A 45 7.59 5.44 9.76
C LEU A 45 7.02 4.02 9.70
N LEU A 46 7.43 3.23 8.70
CA LEU A 46 6.98 1.85 8.54
C LEU A 46 7.55 0.92 9.61
N HIS A 47 8.77 1.18 10.06
CA HIS A 47 9.38 0.47 11.19
C HIS A 47 8.65 0.80 12.49
N ASP A 48 8.45 2.09 12.78
CA ASP A 48 7.75 2.56 13.99
C ASP A 48 6.30 2.02 14.06
N ALA A 49 5.61 1.97 12.92
CA ALA A 49 4.25 1.44 12.81
C ALA A 49 4.20 -0.10 12.70
N GLY A 50 5.34 -0.78 12.72
CA GLY A 50 5.44 -2.23 12.74
C GLY A 50 4.99 -2.92 11.45
N PHE A 51 5.13 -2.28 10.28
CA PHE A 51 4.89 -2.91 8.96
C PHE A 51 6.13 -3.62 8.42
N ILE A 52 7.32 -3.14 8.77
CA ILE A 52 8.60 -3.77 8.43
C ILE A 52 9.37 -4.14 9.69
N GLY A 53 10.07 -5.27 9.63
CA GLY A 53 11.03 -5.71 10.63
C GLY A 53 12.45 -5.34 10.22
N GLY A 54 13.26 -4.91 11.19
CA GLY A 54 14.61 -4.43 10.91
C GLY A 54 15.29 -3.84 12.13
N VAL A 55 16.48 -3.26 11.90
CA VAL A 55 17.25 -2.55 12.93
C VAL A 55 17.34 -1.09 12.54
N LEU A 56 16.88 -0.20 13.42
CA LEU A 56 17.21 1.22 13.35
C LEU A 56 18.57 1.40 14.04
N ALA A 57 19.64 1.45 13.27
CA ALA A 57 20.96 1.74 13.81
C ALA A 57 21.12 3.26 13.90
N VAL A 58 21.24 3.80 15.12
CA VAL A 58 21.63 5.20 15.30
C VAL A 58 23.15 5.27 15.18
N HIS A 59 23.65 5.86 14.10
CA HIS A 59 25.07 6.11 13.96
C HIS A 59 25.44 7.32 14.84
N ARG A 60 25.94 7.03 16.05
CA ARG A 60 26.20 8.04 17.11
C ARG A 60 27.14 9.17 16.67
N ALA A 61 28.00 8.94 15.68
CA ALA A 61 28.98 9.94 15.21
C ALA A 61 28.43 10.89 14.13
N SER A 62 27.51 10.44 13.28
CA SER A 62 26.92 11.29 12.21
C SER A 62 25.50 11.76 12.53
N GLY A 63 24.86 11.19 13.56
CA GLY A 63 23.44 11.42 13.85
C GLY A 63 22.49 10.75 12.85
N GLU A 64 23.04 10.05 11.85
CA GLU A 64 22.24 9.35 10.84
C GLU A 64 21.60 8.10 11.43
N ARG A 65 20.39 7.79 10.94
CA ARG A 65 19.64 6.58 11.27
C ARG A 65 19.46 5.71 10.03
N PRO A 66 20.50 5.02 9.54
CA PRO A 66 20.30 4.02 8.50
C PRO A 66 19.39 2.92 9.03
N ALA A 67 18.16 2.86 8.52
CA ALA A 67 17.24 1.76 8.78
C ALA A 67 17.71 0.55 7.96
N ILE A 68 18.04 -0.55 8.63
CA ILE A 68 18.28 -1.84 7.96
C ILE A 68 16.95 -2.56 7.90
N ILE A 69 16.38 -2.65 6.70
CA ILE A 69 15.11 -3.33 6.43
C ILE A 69 15.42 -4.81 6.20
N GLY A 70 14.75 -5.70 6.93
CA GLY A 70 15.01 -7.13 6.88
C GLY A 70 13.85 -7.98 6.36
N ARG A 71 12.61 -7.59 6.62
CA ARG A 71 11.40 -8.33 6.21
C ARG A 71 10.15 -7.48 6.37
N LEU A 72 9.04 -7.94 5.81
CA LEU A 72 7.71 -7.54 6.27
C LEU A 72 7.39 -8.18 7.64
N THR A 73 6.58 -7.48 8.42
CA THR A 73 5.86 -8.09 9.54
C THR A 73 4.57 -8.71 9.04
N TRP A 74 3.83 -9.41 9.90
CA TRP A 74 2.47 -9.86 9.59
C TRP A 74 1.58 -8.71 9.12
N ARG A 75 1.63 -7.57 9.82
CA ARG A 75 0.89 -6.35 9.45
C ARG A 75 1.34 -5.79 8.09
N GLY A 76 2.63 -5.92 7.77
CA GLY A 76 3.18 -5.66 6.44
C GLY A 76 2.51 -6.50 5.36
N HIS A 77 2.46 -7.81 5.56
CA HIS A 77 1.81 -8.74 4.63
C HIS A 77 0.32 -8.45 4.45
N GLU A 78 -0.43 -8.25 5.53
CA GLU A 78 -1.86 -7.90 5.46
C GLU A 78 -2.10 -6.64 4.63
N PHE A 79 -1.24 -5.63 4.77
CA PHE A 79 -1.36 -4.42 3.96
C PHE A 79 -1.04 -4.68 2.48
N VAL A 80 0.03 -5.41 2.20
CA VAL A 80 0.41 -5.73 0.83
C VAL A 80 -0.70 -6.53 0.15
N ASP A 81 -1.23 -7.57 0.80
CA ASP A 81 -2.29 -8.39 0.23
C ASP A 81 -3.58 -7.61 0.01
N ALA A 82 -3.96 -6.74 0.97
CA ALA A 82 -5.11 -5.87 0.81
C ALA A 82 -4.94 -4.88 -0.37
N THR A 83 -3.72 -4.38 -0.60
CA THR A 83 -3.45 -3.33 -1.60
C THR A 83 -2.81 -3.85 -2.90
N ARG A 84 -2.64 -5.16 -3.07
CA ARG A 84 -1.95 -5.76 -4.21
C ARG A 84 -2.64 -5.47 -5.54
N SER A 85 -3.97 -5.54 -5.58
CA SER A 85 -4.73 -5.28 -6.79
C SER A 85 -4.68 -3.80 -7.18
N ASP A 86 -4.12 -3.50 -8.35
CA ASP A 86 -4.06 -2.14 -8.88
C ASP A 86 -5.47 -1.54 -9.11
N ALA A 87 -6.45 -2.38 -9.46
CA ALA A 87 -7.85 -1.95 -9.61
C ALA A 87 -8.46 -1.51 -8.27
N VAL A 88 -8.26 -2.32 -7.22
CA VAL A 88 -8.70 -1.96 -5.85
C VAL A 88 -7.99 -0.70 -5.39
N TRP A 89 -6.67 -0.64 -5.58
CA TRP A 89 -5.85 0.49 -5.17
C TRP A 89 -6.26 1.80 -5.87
N ALA A 90 -6.50 1.77 -7.19
CA ALA A 90 -6.97 2.92 -7.93
C ALA A 90 -8.33 3.44 -7.40
N ALA A 91 -9.28 2.55 -7.15
CA ALA A 91 -10.58 2.90 -6.60
C ALA A 91 -10.48 3.46 -5.17
N VAL A 92 -9.59 2.91 -4.35
CA VAL A 92 -9.31 3.41 -2.98
C VAL A 92 -8.75 4.83 -3.04
N LYS A 93 -7.77 5.10 -3.91
CA LYS A 93 -7.20 6.44 -4.05
C LYS A 93 -8.25 7.47 -4.47
N GLN A 94 -9.05 7.15 -5.47
CA GLN A 94 -10.12 8.04 -5.94
C GLN A 94 -11.09 8.39 -4.80
N ARG A 95 -11.45 7.42 -3.97
CA ARG A 95 -12.32 7.63 -2.80
C ARG A 95 -11.62 8.45 -1.70
N ALA A 96 -10.36 8.18 -1.41
CA ALA A 96 -9.59 8.94 -0.43
C ALA A 96 -9.40 10.41 -0.85
N GLU A 97 -9.20 10.67 -2.15
CA GLU A 97 -9.12 12.03 -2.72
C GLU A 97 -10.42 12.81 -2.53
N SER A 98 -11.57 12.15 -2.66
CA SER A 98 -12.89 12.80 -2.51
C SER A 98 -13.16 13.36 -1.10
N VAL A 99 -12.43 12.88 -0.08
CA VAL A 99 -12.57 13.29 1.33
C VAL A 99 -11.40 14.15 1.84
N GLY A 100 -10.54 14.66 0.95
CA GLY A 100 -9.39 15.52 1.32
C GLY A 100 -8.01 14.86 1.18
N GLY A 101 -7.92 13.71 0.50
CA GLY A 101 -6.67 13.12 0.00
C GLY A 101 -5.85 12.31 1.00
N SER A 102 -5.63 12.81 2.22
CA SER A 102 -4.86 12.07 3.24
C SER A 102 -5.73 11.51 4.34
N VAL A 103 -5.87 10.20 4.38
CA VAL A 103 -6.52 9.45 5.48
C VAL A 103 -5.48 8.74 6.35
N SER A 104 -5.86 8.39 7.58
CA SER A 104 -4.99 7.56 8.44
C SER A 104 -4.77 6.17 7.83
N MET A 105 -3.74 5.48 8.30
CA MET A 105 -3.41 4.12 7.83
C MET A 105 -4.58 3.14 8.01
N GLU A 106 -5.27 3.23 9.14
CA GLU A 106 -6.38 2.34 9.50
C GLU A 106 -7.61 2.62 8.64
N ILE A 107 -7.97 3.90 8.46
CA ILE A 107 -9.06 4.29 7.56
C ILE A 107 -8.78 3.84 6.13
N LEU A 108 -7.52 3.91 5.67
CA LEU A 108 -7.15 3.41 4.36
C LEU A 108 -7.39 1.91 4.24
N LEU A 109 -6.98 1.11 5.24
CA LEU A 109 -7.19 -0.34 5.25
C LEU A 109 -8.69 -0.70 5.27
N GLU A 110 -9.51 0.01 6.04
CA GLU A 110 -10.96 -0.17 6.04
C GLU A 110 -11.55 0.13 4.65
N LEU A 111 -11.10 1.21 4.01
CA LEU A 111 -11.53 1.60 2.67
C LEU A 111 -11.13 0.54 1.63
N VAL A 112 -9.91 0.02 1.70
CA VAL A 112 -9.43 -1.08 0.85
C VAL A 112 -10.33 -2.29 1.00
N ALA A 113 -10.62 -2.70 2.25
CA ALA A 113 -11.49 -3.84 2.50
C ALA A 113 -12.92 -3.62 1.99
N ALA A 114 -13.45 -2.40 2.13
CA ALA A 114 -14.78 -2.04 1.60
C ALA A 114 -14.83 -2.09 0.07
N VAL A 115 -13.79 -1.56 -0.61
CA VAL A 115 -13.68 -1.62 -2.07
C VAL A 115 -13.55 -3.07 -2.55
N ALA A 116 -12.66 -3.86 -1.94
CA ALA A 116 -12.46 -5.26 -2.29
C ALA A 116 -13.76 -6.09 -2.15
N ARG A 117 -14.49 -5.93 -1.04
CA ARG A 117 -15.80 -6.58 -0.85
C ARG A 117 -16.81 -6.16 -1.91
N SER A 118 -16.85 -4.88 -2.26
CA SER A 118 -17.74 -4.40 -3.31
C SER A 118 -17.44 -5.04 -4.66
N MET A 119 -16.17 -5.19 -5.02
CA MET A 119 -15.77 -5.82 -6.29
C MET A 119 -16.00 -7.32 -6.30
N MET A 120 -15.83 -8.00 -5.16
CA MET A 120 -16.07 -9.44 -5.01
C MET A 120 -17.55 -9.81 -5.18
N TRP A 121 -18.45 -8.97 -4.65
CA TRP A 121 -19.89 -9.26 -4.65
C TRP A 121 -20.64 -8.68 -5.86
N LEU A 122 -19.98 -8.01 -6.81
CA LEU A 122 -20.67 -7.58 -8.04
C LEU A 122 -21.09 -8.83 -8.81
N PRO A 123 -22.40 -9.15 -8.91
CA PRO A 123 -22.85 -10.00 -9.99
C PRO A 123 -22.47 -9.21 -11.25
N GLN A 124 -21.90 -9.88 -12.24
CA GLN A 124 -21.89 -9.31 -13.58
C GLN A 124 -23.36 -9.10 -13.93
N CYS A 125 -23.87 -7.88 -13.76
CA CYS A 125 -25.22 -7.52 -14.16
C CYS A 125 -25.25 -7.52 -15.68
N HIS A 126 -25.18 -8.72 -16.26
CA HIS A 126 -25.58 -8.96 -17.62
C HIS A 126 -27.10 -8.81 -17.59
N HIS A 127 -27.57 -7.59 -17.79
CA HIS A 127 -28.97 -7.36 -18.09
C HIS A 127 -29.18 -7.95 -19.50
N PRO A 128 -29.87 -9.09 -19.68
CA PRO A 128 -30.26 -9.48 -21.02
C PRO A 128 -31.18 -8.39 -21.57
N PRO A 129 -31.06 -8.00 -22.85
CA PRO A 129 -32.00 -7.07 -23.45
C PRO A 129 -33.40 -7.67 -23.31
N HIS A 130 -34.29 -6.91 -22.66
CA HIS A 130 -35.69 -7.26 -22.55
C HIS A 130 -36.23 -7.49 -23.98
N PRO A 131 -36.77 -8.67 -24.33
CA PRO A 131 -37.38 -8.83 -25.63
C PRO A 131 -38.56 -7.84 -25.69
N ALA A 132 -38.57 -7.04 -26.75
CA ALA A 132 -39.71 -6.22 -27.09
C ALA A 132 -40.93 -7.14 -27.14
N SER A 133 -41.98 -6.79 -26.39
CA SER A 133 -43.29 -7.39 -26.57
C SER A 133 -43.82 -6.98 -27.94
N GLU A 134 -43.44 -7.73 -28.97
CA GLU A 134 -44.19 -7.81 -30.22
C GLU A 134 -45.59 -8.33 -29.88
N GLY A 135 -46.59 -7.56 -30.26
CA GLY A 135 -47.96 -7.75 -29.81
C GLY A 135 -48.70 -8.92 -30.45
N GLU A 136 -49.75 -9.36 -29.78
CA GLU A 136 -50.91 -10.04 -30.35
C GLU A 136 -52.13 -9.42 -29.65
N ARG A 137 -52.87 -8.56 -30.35
CA ARG A 137 -54.19 -8.81 -30.94
C ARG A 137 -55.31 -9.09 -29.93
#